data_AF-A0A2I2A576-F1
#
_entry.id   AF-A0A2I2A576-F1
#
_cell.length_a   1.000
_cell.length_b   1.000
_cell.length_c   1.000
_cell.angle_alpha   90.00
_cell.angle_beta   90.00
_cell.angle_gamma   90.00
#
_symmetry.space_group_name_H-M   'P 1'
#
loop_
_entity.id
_entity.type
_entity.pdbx_description
1 polymer ?
#
loop_
_entity_poly.entity_id
_entity_poly.type
_entity_poly.pdbx_seq_one_letter_code
_entity_poly.pdbx_strand_id
1 'polypeptide(L)'
;MNTTLNARTLSLIGGVSYFIIFFAAIFANFFVIESLLNDPVNTVVENGTFARAGILAFMITVVFDVVVAWVLYELFKSHPLSGLSALFRMMHAAIMGAAIFALPMALAATESAEILRQVDIFNTIWLIGLFFFGVHLILLGNIIGRPKIIAIFLVIAGVMYMVDTAAHFMMPNYDDYASIFLALVAIPSIFGEMSFAVWLLIKGGKESS
;
A
#
# COMPACT_ATOMS: atom_id res chain seq x y z
N MET A 1 -22.98 -26.40 -4.60
CA MET A 1 -22.04 -26.62 -3.48
C MET A 1 -21.38 -25.28 -3.16
N ASN A 2 -21.76 -24.64 -2.05
CA ASN A 2 -21.05 -23.46 -1.55
C ASN A 2 -19.79 -23.95 -0.82
N THR A 3 -18.69 -24.11 -1.55
CA THR A 3 -17.36 -24.30 -0.96
C THR A 3 -16.86 -22.96 -0.45
N THR A 4 -17.38 -22.52 0.70
CA THR A 4 -16.81 -21.37 1.41
C THR A 4 -15.45 -21.79 1.96
N LEU A 5 -14.38 -21.12 1.55
CA LEU A 5 -13.05 -21.31 2.12
C LEU A 5 -13.12 -21.12 3.64
N ASN A 6 -12.44 -21.98 4.40
CA ASN A 6 -12.40 -21.82 5.85
C ASN A 6 -11.52 -20.62 6.25
N ALA A 7 -11.73 -20.11 7.46
CA ALA A 7 -11.05 -18.91 7.96
C ALA A 7 -9.51 -19.05 7.99
N ARG A 8 -8.99 -20.27 8.21
CA ARG A 8 -7.55 -20.52 8.23
C ARG A 8 -6.94 -20.35 6.84
N THR A 9 -7.56 -20.92 5.81
CA THR A 9 -7.12 -20.78 4.42
C THR A 9 -7.16 -19.33 3.98
N LEU A 10 -8.25 -18.61 4.28
CA LEU A 10 -8.36 -17.18 3.99
C LEU A 10 -7.25 -16.37 4.69
N SER A 11 -6.98 -16.64 5.97
CA SER A 11 -5.89 -15.98 6.71
C SER A 11 -4.52 -16.23 6.09
N LEU A 12 -4.24 -17.45 5.63
CA LEU A 12 -2.99 -17.77 4.94
C LEU A 12 -2.87 -17.01 3.62
N ILE A 13 -3.93 -16.98 2.80
CA ILE A 13 -3.95 -16.22 1.54
C ILE A 13 -3.69 -14.74 1.83
N GLY A 14 -4.41 -14.15 2.79
CA GLY A 14 -4.25 -12.75 3.17
C GLY A 14 -2.84 -12.43 3.66
N GLY A 15 -2.30 -13.26 4.57
CA GLY A 15 -0.95 -13.09 5.09
C GLY A 15 0.14 -13.15 4.01
N VAL A 16 0.07 -14.13 3.09
CA VAL A 16 1.02 -14.23 1.96
C VAL A 16 0.87 -13.03 1.02
N SER A 17 -0.37 -12.61 0.76
CA SER A 17 -0.66 -11.48 -0.11
C SER A 17 -0.09 -10.17 0.43
N TYR A 18 -0.21 -9.92 1.74
CA TYR A 18 0.45 -8.79 2.40
C TYR A 18 1.97 -8.81 2.24
N PHE A 19 2.60 -9.99 2.37
CA PHE A 19 4.04 -10.13 2.18
C PHE A 19 4.46 -9.81 0.73
N ILE A 20 3.70 -10.29 -0.25
CA ILE A 20 3.95 -9.98 -1.66
C ILE A 20 3.86 -8.48 -1.92
N ILE A 21 2.80 -7.82 -1.43
CA ILE A 21 2.62 -6.36 -1.48
C ILE A 21 3.85 -5.67 -0.87
N PHE A 22 4.25 -6.06 0.33
CA PHE A 22 5.33 -5.39 1.06
C PHE A 22 6.65 -5.42 0.29
N PHE A 23 7.08 -6.60 -0.20
CA PHE A 23 8.34 -6.71 -0.92
C PHE A 23 8.26 -6.09 -2.32
N ALA A 24 7.14 -6.23 -3.03
CA ALA A 24 6.95 -5.64 -4.35
C ALA A 24 6.94 -4.10 -4.27
N ALA A 25 6.21 -3.54 -3.31
CA ALA A 25 6.15 -2.09 -3.09
C ALA A 25 7.49 -1.52 -2.63
N ILE A 26 8.23 -2.22 -1.75
CA ILE A 26 9.58 -1.79 -1.35
C ILE A 26 10.52 -1.74 -2.54
N PHE A 27 10.55 -2.81 -3.34
CA PHE A 27 11.38 -2.86 -4.53
C PHE A 27 11.03 -1.73 -5.51
N ALA A 28 9.74 -1.56 -5.82
CA ALA A 28 9.30 -0.57 -6.78
C ALA A 28 9.55 0.87 -6.29
N ASN A 29 9.25 1.16 -5.03
CA ASN A 29 9.40 2.52 -4.48
C ASN A 29 10.85 2.86 -4.14
N PHE A 30 11.49 2.11 -3.25
CA PHE A 30 12.80 2.48 -2.69
C PHE A 30 13.99 2.14 -3.57
N PHE A 31 13.78 1.40 -4.67
CA PHE A 31 14.84 1.12 -5.64
C PHE A 31 14.53 1.74 -7.00
N VAL A 32 13.34 1.48 -7.56
CA VAL A 32 13.03 1.96 -8.92
C VAL A 32 12.65 3.43 -8.95
N ILE A 33 11.70 3.89 -8.14
CA ILE A 33 11.33 5.32 -8.09
C ILE A 33 12.53 6.17 -7.63
N GLU A 34 13.25 5.75 -6.60
CA GLU A 34 14.49 6.42 -6.17
C GLU A 34 15.55 6.50 -7.29
N SER A 35 15.72 5.45 -8.09
CA SER A 35 16.63 5.51 -9.25
C SER A 35 16.15 6.51 -10.29
N LEU A 36 14.84 6.56 -10.56
CA LEU A 36 14.24 7.54 -11.48
C LEU A 36 14.40 8.99 -10.98
N LEU A 37 14.34 9.22 -9.66
CA LEU A 37 14.54 10.55 -9.07
C LEU A 37 16.02 10.99 -9.14
N ASN A 38 16.95 10.07 -8.89
CA ASN A 38 18.38 10.38 -8.79
C ASN A 38 19.09 10.43 -10.16
N ASP A 39 18.73 9.53 -11.09
CA ASP A 39 19.34 9.44 -12.42
C ASP A 39 18.29 9.03 -13.48
N PRO A 40 17.33 9.92 -13.80
CA PRO A 40 16.16 9.59 -14.62
C PRO A 40 16.52 9.07 -16.01
N VAL A 41 17.42 9.76 -16.72
CA VAL A 41 17.76 9.44 -18.11
C VAL A 41 18.45 8.08 -18.18
N ASN A 42 19.45 7.83 -17.35
CA ASN A 42 20.15 6.55 -17.31
C ASN A 42 19.21 5.41 -16.88
N THR A 43 18.34 5.65 -15.89
CA THR A 43 17.37 4.67 -15.40
C THR A 43 16.39 4.24 -16.50
N VAL A 44 15.96 5.17 -17.37
CA VAL A 44 15.04 4.90 -18.47
C VAL A 44 15.75 4.34 -19.71
N VAL A 45 16.88 4.93 -20.12
CA VAL A 45 17.56 4.65 -21.40
C VAL A 45 18.45 3.42 -21.29
N GLU A 46 19.37 3.40 -20.34
CA GLU A 46 20.36 2.32 -20.19
C GLU A 46 19.82 1.17 -19.36
N ASN A 47 19.06 1.49 -18.29
CA ASN A 47 18.50 0.51 -17.35
C ASN A 47 16.99 0.30 -17.52
N GLY A 48 16.43 0.53 -18.71
CA GLY A 48 14.98 0.50 -18.91
C GLY A 48 14.28 -0.80 -18.49
N THR A 49 14.97 -1.95 -18.45
CA THR A 49 14.41 -3.21 -17.91
C THR A 49 14.15 -3.12 -16.41
N PHE A 50 15.04 -2.46 -15.67
CA PHE A 50 14.89 -2.25 -14.23
C PHE A 50 13.66 -1.38 -13.93
N ALA A 51 13.50 -0.29 -14.67
CA ALA A 51 12.32 0.56 -14.56
C ALA A 51 11.01 -0.19 -14.88
N ARG A 52 11.00 -1.01 -15.95
CA ARG A 52 9.85 -1.88 -16.29
C ARG A 52 9.54 -2.92 -15.22
N ALA A 53 10.55 -3.47 -14.55
CA ALA A 53 10.36 -4.40 -13.44
C ALA A 53 9.67 -3.72 -12.25
N GLY A 54 10.00 -2.46 -11.95
CA GLY A 54 9.30 -1.67 -10.92
C GLY A 54 7.83 -1.43 -11.25
N ILE A 55 7.51 -1.12 -12.50
CA ILE A 55 6.12 -0.98 -12.98
C ILE A 55 5.35 -2.30 -12.74
N LEU A 56 5.93 -3.43 -13.15
CA LEU A 56 5.31 -4.73 -12.94
C LEU A 56 5.12 -5.06 -11.45
N ALA A 57 6.09 -4.70 -10.60
CA ALA A 57 5.97 -4.88 -9.16
C ALA A 57 4.82 -4.05 -8.55
N PHE A 58 4.61 -2.81 -9.00
CA PHE A 58 3.42 -2.04 -8.61
C PHE A 58 2.11 -2.64 -9.14
N MET A 59 2.09 -3.18 -10.36
CA MET A 59 0.90 -3.88 -10.87
C MET A 59 0.57 -5.12 -10.04
N ILE A 60 1.59 -5.89 -9.64
CA ILE A 60 1.44 -7.03 -8.73
C ILE A 60 0.86 -6.54 -7.39
N THR A 61 1.36 -5.43 -6.87
CA THR A 61 0.86 -4.82 -5.63
C THR A 61 -0.65 -4.53 -5.72
N VAL A 62 -1.11 -3.89 -6.80
CA VAL A 62 -2.54 -3.60 -7.02
C VAL A 62 -3.39 -4.87 -7.08
N VAL A 63 -2.93 -5.91 -7.77
CA VAL A 63 -3.65 -7.20 -7.83
C VAL A 63 -3.82 -7.78 -6.44
N PHE A 64 -2.75 -7.80 -5.64
CA PHE A 64 -2.81 -8.35 -4.29
C PHE A 64 -3.57 -7.44 -3.32
N ASP A 65 -3.65 -6.14 -3.56
CA ASP A 65 -4.53 -5.25 -2.80
C ASP A 65 -6.00 -5.68 -2.89
N VAL A 66 -6.45 -6.05 -4.10
CA VAL A 66 -7.80 -6.58 -4.33
C VAL A 66 -7.99 -7.92 -3.63
N VAL A 67 -7.00 -8.81 -3.71
CA VAL A 67 -7.05 -10.12 -3.02
C VAL A 67 -7.17 -9.93 -1.51
N VAL A 68 -6.39 -9.01 -0.92
CA VAL A 68 -6.46 -8.71 0.51
C VAL A 68 -7.81 -8.08 0.87
N ALA A 69 -8.34 -7.16 0.07
CA ALA A 69 -9.66 -6.56 0.31
C ALA A 69 -10.75 -7.64 0.40
N TRP A 70 -10.76 -8.57 -0.57
CA TRP A 70 -11.68 -9.70 -0.58
C TRP A 70 -11.49 -10.64 0.63
N VAL A 71 -10.24 -11.02 0.93
CA VAL A 71 -9.94 -11.91 2.06
C VAL A 71 -10.40 -11.30 3.38
N LEU A 72 -10.10 -10.03 3.64
CA LEU A 72 -10.49 -9.35 4.88
C LEU A 72 -12.01 -9.20 4.96
N TYR A 73 -12.67 -8.89 3.83
CA TYR A 73 -14.13 -8.86 3.77
C TYR A 73 -14.73 -10.21 4.20
N GLU A 74 -14.26 -11.32 3.62
CA GLU A 74 -14.77 -12.66 3.94
C GLU A 74 -14.45 -13.09 5.38
N LEU A 75 -13.26 -12.79 5.88
CA LEU A 75 -12.85 -13.10 7.26
C LEU A 75 -13.72 -12.38 8.30
N PHE A 76 -14.10 -11.13 8.02
CA PHE A 76 -14.81 -10.27 8.96
C PHE A 76 -16.22 -9.91 8.51
N LYS A 77 -16.84 -10.71 7.63
CA LYS A 77 -18.14 -10.40 7.00
C LYS A 77 -19.31 -10.17 7.96
N SER A 78 -19.23 -10.70 9.18
CA SER A 78 -20.23 -10.46 10.22
C SER A 78 -20.11 -9.07 10.87
N HIS A 79 -18.98 -8.39 10.70
CA HIS A 79 -18.75 -7.07 11.25
C HIS A 79 -19.34 -5.99 10.32
N PRO A 80 -20.15 -5.04 10.81
CA PRO A 80 -20.86 -4.07 9.97
C PRO A 80 -19.94 -3.15 9.15
N LEU A 81 -18.73 -2.90 9.65
CA LEU A 81 -17.73 -2.06 8.96
C LEU A 81 -16.90 -2.80 7.91
N SER A 82 -17.03 -4.13 7.78
CA SER A 82 -16.17 -4.93 6.90
C SER A 82 -16.30 -4.53 5.43
N GLY A 83 -17.53 -4.37 4.95
CA GLY A 83 -17.79 -3.90 3.58
C GLY A 83 -17.21 -2.50 3.32
N LEU A 84 -17.39 -1.56 4.25
CA LEU A 84 -16.85 -0.20 4.12
C LEU A 84 -15.32 -0.19 4.08
N SER A 85 -14.68 -0.96 4.96
CA SER A 85 -13.22 -1.11 4.99
C SER A 85 -12.67 -1.68 3.68
N ALA A 86 -13.34 -2.69 3.11
CA ALA A 86 -12.97 -3.27 1.82
C ALA A 86 -13.11 -2.26 0.67
N LEU A 87 -14.18 -1.45 0.65
CA LEU A 87 -14.38 -0.42 -0.37
C LEU A 87 -13.27 0.63 -0.35
N PHE A 88 -12.84 1.10 0.82
CA PHE A 88 -11.72 2.05 0.91
C PHE A 88 -10.39 1.46 0.44
N ARG A 89 -10.13 0.18 0.74
CA ARG A 89 -8.96 -0.53 0.20
C ARG A 89 -9.01 -0.65 -1.33
N MET A 90 -10.18 -1.00 -1.87
CA MET A 90 -10.38 -1.07 -3.32
C MET A 90 -10.22 0.29 -4.00
N MET A 91 -10.65 1.37 -3.34
CA MET A 91 -10.45 2.74 -3.83
C MET A 91 -8.96 3.09 -3.90
N HIS A 92 -8.18 2.79 -2.85
CA HIS A 92 -6.72 2.90 -2.89
C HIS A 92 -6.12 2.10 -4.06
N ALA A 93 -6.51 0.83 -4.22
CA ALA A 93 -5.99 -0.03 -5.28
C ALA A 93 -6.28 0.53 -6.69
N ALA A 94 -7.50 1.06 -6.90
CA ALA A 94 -7.88 1.67 -8.17
C ALA A 94 -7.11 2.97 -8.45
N ILE A 95 -6.93 3.82 -7.45
CA ILE A 95 -6.14 5.05 -7.56
C ILE A 95 -4.67 4.73 -7.83
N MET A 96 -4.10 3.74 -7.15
CA MET A 96 -2.75 3.25 -7.43
C MET A 96 -2.62 2.70 -8.85
N GLY A 97 -3.61 1.94 -9.32
CA GLY A 97 -3.68 1.49 -10.71
C GLY A 97 -3.66 2.65 -11.71
N ALA A 98 -4.34 3.75 -11.40
CA ALA A 98 -4.29 4.97 -12.20
C ALA A 98 -2.94 5.67 -12.12
N ALA A 99 -2.31 5.73 -10.94
CA ALA A 99 -0.98 6.32 -10.75
C ALA A 99 0.06 5.64 -11.64
N ILE A 100 0.05 4.30 -11.67
CA ILE A 100 1.00 3.47 -12.45
C ILE A 100 1.05 3.88 -13.92
N PHE A 101 -0.04 4.41 -14.50
CA PHE A 101 -0.09 4.85 -15.89
C PHE A 101 0.95 5.92 -16.24
N ALA A 102 1.38 6.74 -15.28
CA ALA A 102 2.41 7.75 -15.52
C ALA A 102 3.81 7.13 -15.74
N LEU A 103 4.11 5.95 -15.19
CA LEU A 103 5.44 5.34 -15.28
C LEU A 103 5.79 4.85 -16.70
N PRO A 104 4.88 4.22 -17.48
CA PRO A 104 5.11 3.98 -18.90
C PRO A 104 5.32 5.27 -19.72
N MET A 105 4.69 6.39 -19.34
CA MET A 105 4.93 7.68 -19.99
C MET A 105 6.35 8.18 -19.68
N ALA A 106 6.84 7.97 -18.45
CA ALA A 106 8.22 8.24 -18.08
C ALA A 106 9.21 7.43 -18.94
N LEU A 107 8.91 6.16 -19.20
CA LEU A 107 9.73 5.29 -20.06
C LEU A 107 9.80 5.74 -21.53
N ALA A 108 8.81 6.49 -22.00
CA ALA A 108 8.76 7.00 -23.37
C ALA A 108 9.48 8.34 -23.54
N ALA A 109 9.86 8.98 -22.42
CA ALA A 109 10.56 10.25 -22.41
C ALA A 109 12.08 10.07 -22.51
N THR A 110 12.75 11.03 -23.13
CA THR A 110 14.22 11.08 -23.26
C THR A 110 14.86 12.17 -22.41
N GLU A 111 14.08 13.15 -22.01
CA GLU A 111 14.54 14.30 -21.23
C GLU A 111 14.25 14.11 -19.74
N SER A 112 15.24 14.42 -18.91
CA SER A 112 15.14 14.31 -17.44
C SER A 112 13.92 15.02 -16.88
N ALA A 113 13.62 16.23 -17.35
CA ALA A 113 12.52 17.03 -16.84
C ALA A 113 11.15 16.38 -17.07
N GLU A 114 10.97 15.71 -18.23
CA GLU A 114 9.73 15.01 -18.54
C GLU A 114 9.59 13.72 -17.73
N ILE A 115 10.70 12.96 -17.57
CA ILE A 115 10.71 11.75 -16.74
C ILE A 115 10.32 12.09 -15.29
N LEU A 116 10.95 13.11 -14.70
CA LEU A 116 10.67 13.54 -13.34
C LEU A 116 9.23 14.05 -13.18
N ARG A 117 8.71 14.79 -14.17
CA ARG A 117 7.31 15.22 -14.19
C ARG A 117 6.34 14.04 -14.12
N GLN A 118 6.61 12.95 -14.83
CA GLN A 118 5.77 11.75 -14.78
C GLN A 118 5.89 11.02 -13.43
N VAL A 119 7.07 11.01 -12.81
CA VAL A 119 7.26 10.49 -11.45
C VAL A 119 6.49 11.32 -10.43
N ASP A 120 6.48 12.65 -10.54
CA ASP A 120 5.69 13.53 -9.67
C ASP A 120 4.18 13.29 -9.82
N ILE A 121 3.69 13.09 -11.06
CA ILE A 121 2.30 12.72 -11.31
C ILE A 121 1.97 11.39 -10.65
N PHE A 122 2.84 10.37 -10.80
CA PHE A 122 2.69 9.09 -10.14
C PHE A 122 2.60 9.25 -8.62
N ASN A 123 3.57 9.93 -8.00
CA ASN A 123 3.65 10.13 -6.56
C ASN A 123 2.43 10.88 -6.02
N THR A 124 1.98 11.93 -6.73
CA THR A 124 0.80 12.71 -6.34
C THR A 124 -0.48 11.87 -6.35
N ILE A 125 -0.71 11.10 -7.42
CA ILE A 125 -1.90 10.24 -7.51
C ILE A 125 -1.83 9.13 -6.46
N TRP A 126 -0.67 8.51 -6.27
CA TRP A 126 -0.51 7.45 -5.28
C TRP A 126 -0.73 7.97 -3.85
N LEU A 127 -0.22 9.15 -3.52
CA LEU A 127 -0.44 9.82 -2.23
C LEU A 127 -1.93 10.03 -1.94
N ILE A 128 -2.73 10.43 -2.94
CA ILE A 128 -4.19 10.52 -2.81
C ILE A 128 -4.78 9.14 -2.48
N GLY A 129 -4.29 8.08 -3.11
CA GLY A 129 -4.67 6.71 -2.79
C GLY A 129 -4.37 6.36 -1.33
N LEU A 130 -3.19 6.73 -0.82
CA LEU A 130 -2.76 6.44 0.55
C LEU A 130 -3.67 7.09 1.60
N PHE A 131 -4.27 8.24 1.32
CA PHE A 131 -5.28 8.83 2.19
C PHE A 131 -6.47 7.88 2.42
N PHE A 132 -7.01 7.28 1.35
CA PHE A 132 -8.10 6.31 1.46
C PHE A 132 -7.65 4.99 2.08
N PHE A 133 -6.40 4.59 1.83
CA PHE A 133 -5.78 3.47 2.54
C PHE A 133 -5.75 3.70 4.05
N GLY A 134 -5.45 4.92 4.49
CA GLY A 134 -5.46 5.29 5.89
C GLY A 134 -6.83 5.11 6.54
N VAL A 135 -7.91 5.49 5.84
CA VAL A 135 -9.29 5.23 6.29
C VAL A 135 -9.55 3.72 6.43
N HIS A 136 -9.10 2.92 5.46
CA HIS A 136 -9.19 1.46 5.55
C HIS A 136 -8.47 0.91 6.80
N LEU A 137 -7.26 1.36 7.10
CA LEU A 137 -6.49 0.89 8.27
C LEU A 137 -7.17 1.25 9.60
N ILE A 138 -7.74 2.45 9.71
CA ILE A 138 -8.51 2.85 10.90
C ILE A 138 -9.70 1.92 11.08
N LEU A 139 -10.47 1.67 10.02
CA LEU A 139 -11.60 0.74 10.07
C LEU A 139 -11.14 -0.68 10.42
N LEU A 140 -10.07 -1.16 9.80
CA LEU A 140 -9.52 -2.49 10.03
C LEU A 140 -9.07 -2.69 11.48
N GLY A 141 -8.37 -1.71 12.06
CA GLY A 141 -7.97 -1.75 13.47
C GLY A 141 -9.16 -1.91 14.41
N ASN A 142 -10.28 -1.23 14.12
CA ASN A 142 -11.54 -1.38 14.87
C ASN A 142 -12.21 -2.74 14.65
N ILE A 143 -12.18 -3.27 13.42
CA ILE A 143 -12.77 -4.57 13.06
C ILE A 143 -12.06 -5.72 13.77
N ILE A 144 -10.72 -5.75 13.74
CA ILE A 144 -9.97 -6.89 14.27
C ILE A 144 -10.06 -6.97 15.79
N GLY A 145 -9.99 -5.82 16.49
CA GLY A 145 -10.09 -5.67 17.95
C GLY A 145 -9.00 -6.37 18.78
N ARG A 146 -8.44 -7.49 18.32
CA ARG A 146 -7.36 -8.27 18.93
C ARG A 146 -6.43 -8.88 17.87
N PRO A 147 -5.12 -8.97 18.18
CA PRO A 147 -4.48 -8.49 19.39
C PRO A 147 -4.43 -6.95 19.44
N LYS A 148 -4.72 -6.38 20.62
CA LYS A 148 -4.95 -4.93 20.77
C LYS A 148 -3.78 -4.07 20.29
N ILE A 149 -2.56 -4.55 20.47
CA ILE A 149 -1.35 -3.84 20.05
C ILE A 149 -1.37 -3.64 18.52
N ILE A 150 -1.62 -4.70 17.75
CA ILE A 150 -1.73 -4.62 16.28
C ILE A 150 -2.86 -3.66 15.90
N ALA A 151 -4.04 -3.81 16.53
CA ALA A 151 -5.19 -2.95 16.26
C ALA A 151 -4.88 -1.45 16.46
N ILE A 152 -4.19 -1.10 17.55
CA ILE A 152 -3.79 0.28 17.84
C ILE A 152 -2.81 0.79 16.79
N PHE A 153 -1.78 0.00 16.45
CA PHE A 153 -0.80 0.42 15.44
C PHE A 153 -1.42 0.60 14.05
N LEU A 154 -2.41 -0.22 13.67
CA LEU A 154 -3.16 -0.02 12.42
C LEU A 154 -3.92 1.32 12.42
N VAL A 155 -4.57 1.67 13.53
CA VAL A 155 -5.26 2.97 13.65
C VAL A 155 -4.26 4.12 13.56
N ILE A 156 -3.14 4.05 14.28
CA ILE A 156 -2.10 5.08 14.24
C ILE A 156 -1.54 5.22 12.82
N ALA A 157 -1.17 4.12 12.16
CA ALA A 157 -0.70 4.11 10.78
C ALA A 157 -1.71 4.78 9.83
N GLY A 158 -2.99 4.43 9.97
CA GLY A 158 -4.03 5.02 9.14
C GLY A 158 -4.19 6.53 9.32
N VAL A 159 -4.09 7.02 10.56
CA VAL A 159 -4.07 8.46 10.84
C VAL A 159 -2.83 9.12 10.24
N MET A 160 -1.66 8.49 10.35
CA MET A 160 -0.41 9.05 9.83
C MET A 160 -0.40 9.14 8.30
N TYR A 161 -0.94 8.15 7.58
CA TYR A 161 -1.15 8.26 6.13
C TYR A 161 -2.01 9.47 5.77
N MET A 162 -3.15 9.65 6.45
CA MET A 162 -4.04 10.76 6.15
C MET A 162 -3.41 12.12 6.48
N VAL A 163 -2.68 12.21 7.59
CA VAL A 163 -1.98 13.43 8.02
C VAL A 163 -0.84 13.78 7.07
N ASP A 164 -0.04 12.80 6.65
CA ASP A 164 1.03 13.00 5.68
C ASP A 164 0.49 13.47 4.32
N THR A 165 -0.57 12.84 3.81
CA THR A 165 -1.23 13.30 2.58
C THR A 165 -1.79 14.73 2.73
N ALA A 166 -2.44 15.04 3.84
CA ALA A 166 -2.95 16.40 4.07
C ALA A 166 -1.81 17.43 4.16
N ALA A 167 -0.70 17.07 4.79
CA ALA A 167 0.47 17.93 4.92
C ALA A 167 1.05 18.31 3.55
N HIS A 168 1.21 17.35 2.63
CA HIS A 168 1.66 17.62 1.26
C HIS A 168 0.80 18.67 0.54
N PHE A 169 -0.52 18.65 0.74
CA PHE A 169 -1.42 19.59 0.06
C PHE A 169 -1.57 20.94 0.76
N MET A 170 -1.37 20.97 2.07
CA MET A 170 -1.66 22.16 2.89
C MET A 170 -0.41 22.93 3.31
N MET A 171 0.75 22.30 3.35
CA MET A 171 2.00 22.91 3.79
C MET A 171 2.83 23.39 2.60
N PRO A 172 3.10 24.71 2.47
CA PRO A 172 3.97 25.23 1.43
C PRO A 172 5.43 24.75 1.54
N ASN A 173 5.84 24.29 2.71
CA ASN A 173 7.18 23.83 3.03
C ASN A 173 7.21 22.37 3.52
N TYR A 174 6.37 21.51 2.92
CA TYR A 174 6.33 20.09 3.23
C TYR A 174 7.72 19.43 3.16
N ASP A 175 8.52 19.78 2.15
CA ASP A 175 9.83 19.18 1.88
C ASP A 175 10.81 19.29 3.06
N ASP A 176 10.71 20.37 3.87
CA ASP A 176 11.52 20.56 5.08
C ASP A 176 11.27 19.47 6.14
N TYR A 177 10.09 18.82 6.08
CA TYR A 177 9.61 17.84 7.05
C TYR A 177 9.37 16.45 6.45
N ALA A 178 9.62 16.25 5.14
CA ALA A 178 9.30 15.01 4.44
C ALA A 178 9.87 13.75 5.12
N SER A 179 11.11 13.84 5.62
CA SER A 179 11.75 12.72 6.35
C SER A 179 11.05 12.37 7.68
N ILE A 180 10.48 13.36 8.38
CA ILE A 180 9.75 13.16 9.63
C ILE A 180 8.40 12.50 9.32
N PHE A 181 7.68 12.99 8.31
CA PHE A 181 6.42 12.38 7.89
C PHE A 181 6.61 10.94 7.42
N LEU A 182 7.66 10.68 6.61
CA LEU A 182 8.02 9.32 6.20
C LEU A 182 8.22 8.40 7.42
N ALA A 183 8.95 8.85 8.45
CA ALA A 183 9.14 8.06 9.66
C ALA A 183 7.83 7.85 10.43
N LEU A 184 6.98 8.88 10.53
CA LEU A 184 5.68 8.82 11.19
C LEU A 184 4.71 7.87 10.50
N VAL A 185 4.80 7.71 9.18
CA VAL A 185 4.01 6.72 8.42
C VAL A 185 4.64 5.33 8.53
N ALA A 186 5.93 5.20 8.20
CA ALA A 186 6.60 3.91 8.06
C ALA A 186 6.67 3.12 9.37
N ILE A 187 6.98 3.78 10.49
CA ILE A 187 7.17 3.09 11.78
C ILE A 187 5.85 2.43 12.23
N PRO A 188 4.71 3.16 12.38
CA PRO A 188 3.45 2.53 12.73
C PRO A 188 2.97 1.50 11.72
N SER A 189 3.17 1.73 10.41
CA SER A 189 2.80 0.76 9.37
C SER A 189 3.54 -0.56 9.51
N ILE A 190 4.85 -0.54 9.78
CA ILE A 190 5.61 -1.77 10.05
C ILE A 190 5.06 -2.48 11.28
N PHE A 191 4.85 -1.78 12.39
CA PHE A 191 4.35 -2.41 13.62
C PHE A 191 2.88 -2.84 13.54
N GLY A 192 2.07 -2.22 12.70
CA GLY A 192 0.66 -2.55 12.49
C GLY A 192 0.48 -3.61 11.41
N GLU A 193 0.77 -3.25 10.17
CA GLU A 193 0.46 -4.04 8.97
C GLU A 193 1.32 -5.28 8.84
N MET A 194 2.65 -5.17 9.01
CA MET A 194 3.54 -6.33 8.93
C MET A 194 3.26 -7.30 10.08
N SER A 195 3.07 -6.79 11.30
CA SER A 195 2.65 -7.62 12.43
C SER A 195 1.30 -8.30 12.17
N PHE A 196 0.35 -7.60 11.55
CA PHE A 196 -0.94 -8.17 11.19
C PHE A 196 -0.81 -9.28 10.14
N ALA A 197 0.00 -9.08 9.11
CA ALA A 197 0.31 -10.09 8.10
C ALA A 197 0.93 -11.35 8.73
N VAL A 198 1.92 -11.18 9.61
CA VAL A 198 2.52 -12.28 10.38
C VAL A 198 1.48 -12.97 11.26
N TRP A 199 0.62 -12.20 11.93
CA TRP A 199 -0.44 -12.75 12.77
C TRP A 199 -1.44 -13.59 11.97
N LEU A 200 -1.85 -13.15 10.77
CA LEU A 200 -2.69 -13.92 9.85
C LEU A 200 -2.02 -15.26 9.49
N LEU A 201 -0.72 -15.23 9.16
CA LEU A 201 0.05 -16.42 8.83
C LEU A 201 0.15 -17.41 10.00
N ILE A 202 0.39 -16.94 11.22
CA ILE A 202 0.68 -17.83 12.36
C ILE A 202 -0.59 -18.24 13.11
N LYS A 203 -1.51 -17.31 13.38
CA LYS A 203 -2.65 -17.48 14.29
C LYS A 203 -4.01 -17.28 13.63
N GLY A 204 -4.10 -16.53 12.52
CA GLY A 204 -5.38 -16.24 11.86
C GLY A 204 -6.16 -17.52 11.52
N GLY A 205 -7.44 -17.55 11.90
CA GLY A 205 -8.36 -18.65 11.61
C GLY A 205 -8.08 -19.97 12.32
N LYS A 206 -7.16 -20.02 13.30
CA LYS A 206 -7.04 -21.17 14.21
C LYS A 206 -8.08 -21.03 15.32
N GLU A 207 -8.80 -22.11 15.62
CA GLU A 207 -9.64 -22.16 16.83
C GLU A 207 -8.75 -21.91 18.05
N SER A 208 -9.19 -21.04 18.95
CA SER A 208 -8.54 -20.87 20.25
C SER A 208 -8.75 -22.14 21.06
N SER A 209 -7.72 -22.98 21.14
CA SER A 209 -7.57 -23.93 22.24
C SER A 209 -7.32 -23.18 23.54
#